data_AF-A0A6I0F3B6-F1
#
_entry.id   AF-A0A6I0F3B6-F1
#
_cell.length_a   1.000
_cell.length_b   1.000
_cell.length_c   1.000
_cell.angle_alpha   90.00
_cell.angle_beta   90.00
_cell.angle_gamma   90.00
#
_symmetry.space_group_name_H-M   'P 1'
#
loop_
_entity.id
_entity.type
_entity.pdbx_description
1 polymer ?
#
loop_
_entity_poly.entity_id
_entity_poly.type
_entity_poly.pdbx_seq_one_letter_code
_entity_poly.pdbx_strand_id
1 'polypeptide(L)'
;MKILSEESGFTLVEVLVSLSLISIVLVAYLGLFTNSFQGIYSSGYKGEALFETQQDMEQQIINKAVKTPPDELIVNFTNGSFTDNKIKIPGNEIIMKRKYTDGFGNDNASVSLSVFVPDK
;
A
#
# COMPACT_ATOMS: atom_id res chain seq x y z
N MET A 1 2.16 -69.50 -21.87
CA MET A 1 2.74 -68.38 -21.09
C MET A 1 1.62 -67.83 -20.20
N LYS A 2 1.70 -68.03 -18.89
CA LYS A 2 0.77 -67.41 -17.93
C LYS A 2 1.33 -66.02 -17.62
N ILE A 3 0.60 -64.97 -18.01
CA ILE A 3 0.90 -63.61 -17.59
C ILE A 3 0.44 -63.51 -16.14
N LEU A 4 1.38 -63.34 -15.21
CA LEU A 4 1.08 -63.06 -13.80
C LEU A 4 0.72 -61.57 -13.72
N SER A 5 -0.54 -61.27 -13.42
CA SER A 5 -0.98 -59.91 -13.08
C SER A 5 -0.64 -59.64 -11.62
N GLU A 6 0.24 -58.67 -11.37
CA GLU A 6 0.54 -58.18 -10.02
C GLU A 6 -0.62 -57.30 -9.54
N GLU A 7 -1.23 -57.66 -8.40
CA GLU A 7 -2.20 -56.84 -7.68
C GLU A 7 -1.45 -55.74 -6.91
N SER A 8 -1.11 -54.64 -7.58
CA SER A 8 -0.40 -53.50 -6.97
C SER A 8 -1.38 -52.56 -6.23
N GLY A 9 -1.76 -52.94 -5.01
CA GLY A 9 -2.50 -52.07 -4.09
C GLY A 9 -1.58 -51.26 -3.19
N PHE A 10 -2.02 -50.08 -2.73
CA PHE A 10 -1.33 -49.33 -1.68
C PHE A 10 -1.56 -49.97 -0.32
N THR A 11 -0.53 -49.99 0.50
CA THR A 11 -0.69 -50.42 1.90
C THR A 11 -1.47 -49.37 2.69
N LEU A 12 -2.22 -49.79 3.71
CA LEU A 12 -2.94 -48.87 4.59
C LEU A 12 -2.01 -47.81 5.21
N VAL A 13 -0.78 -48.23 5.56
CA VAL A 13 0.24 -47.37 6.15
C VAL A 13 0.68 -46.29 5.17
N GLU A 14 0.89 -46.63 3.90
CA GLU A 14 1.34 -45.70 2.86
C GLU A 14 0.28 -44.64 2.54
N VAL A 15 -0.99 -45.03 2.54
CA VAL A 15 -2.12 -44.10 2.42
C VAL A 15 -2.19 -43.16 3.63
N LEU A 16 -2.03 -43.67 4.84
CA LEU A 16 -2.04 -42.87 6.07
C LEU A 16 -0.88 -41.88 6.13
N VAL A 17 0.32 -42.30 5.75
CA VAL A 17 1.50 -41.43 5.68
C VAL A 17 1.29 -40.34 4.62
N SER A 18 0.78 -40.70 3.44
CA SER A 18 0.50 -39.75 2.36
C SER A 18 -0.52 -38.68 2.78
N LEU A 19 -1.63 -39.10 3.40
CA LEU A 19 -2.64 -38.17 3.93
C LEU A 19 -2.07 -37.25 5.01
N SER A 20 -1.21 -37.78 5.87
CA SER A 20 -0.56 -37.01 6.93
C SER A 20 0.35 -35.92 6.34
N LEU A 21 1.17 -36.28 5.33
CA LEU A 21 2.04 -35.34 4.64
C LEU A 21 1.25 -34.26 3.89
N ILE A 22 0.20 -34.65 3.15
CA ILE A 22 -0.67 -33.72 2.45
C ILE A 22 -1.34 -32.75 3.43
N SER A 23 -1.78 -33.23 4.60
CA SER A 23 -2.43 -32.40 5.61
C SER A 23 -1.48 -31.35 6.18
N ILE A 24 -0.23 -31.73 6.50
CA ILE A 24 0.79 -30.79 6.98
C ILE A 24 1.04 -29.69 5.94
N VAL A 25 1.17 -30.08 4.68
CA VAL A 25 1.38 -29.14 3.57
C VAL A 25 0.18 -28.20 3.40
N LEU A 26 -1.05 -28.73 3.44
CA LEU A 26 -2.28 -27.95 3.32
C LEU A 26 -2.39 -26.88 4.41
N VAL A 27 -2.11 -27.21 5.67
CA VAL A 27 -2.17 -26.26 6.78
C VAL A 27 -1.16 -25.12 6.57
N ALA A 28 0.05 -25.44 6.11
CA ALA A 28 1.05 -24.43 5.80
C ALA A 28 0.60 -23.48 4.66
N TYR A 29 0.04 -24.02 3.59
CA TYR A 29 -0.43 -23.22 2.45
C TYR A 29 -1.67 -22.38 2.77
N LEU A 30 -2.61 -22.91 3.56
CA LEU A 30 -3.80 -22.16 3.96
C LEU A 30 -3.43 -20.89 4.74
N GLY A 31 -2.46 -20.98 5.65
CA GLY A 31 -1.95 -19.81 6.37
C GLY A 31 -1.38 -18.74 5.44
N LEU A 32 -0.57 -19.14 4.47
CA LEU A 32 0.00 -18.21 3.47
C LEU A 32 -1.09 -17.57 2.61
N PHE A 33 -2.09 -18.35 2.21
CA PHE A 33 -3.22 -17.88 1.40
C PHE A 33 -4.00 -16.81 2.16
N THR A 34 -4.45 -17.09 3.39
CA THR A 34 -5.22 -16.13 4.19
C THR A 34 -4.49 -14.79 4.38
N ASN A 35 -3.18 -14.83 4.71
CA ASN A 35 -2.38 -13.61 4.85
C ASN A 35 -2.26 -12.84 3.54
N SER A 36 -2.12 -13.54 2.41
CA SER A 36 -2.03 -12.92 1.08
C SER A 36 -3.32 -12.21 0.71
N PHE A 37 -4.49 -12.83 0.94
CA PHE A 37 -5.79 -12.18 0.68
C PHE A 37 -5.97 -10.91 1.52
N GLN A 38 -5.66 -10.98 2.82
CA GLN A 38 -5.75 -9.81 3.70
C GLN A 38 -4.82 -8.67 3.21
N GLY A 39 -3.60 -9.00 2.77
CA GLY A 39 -2.67 -8.04 2.18
C GLY A 39 -3.20 -7.37 0.91
N ILE A 40 -3.85 -8.14 0.03
CA ILE A 40 -4.47 -7.63 -1.20
C ILE A 40 -5.58 -6.64 -0.86
N TYR A 41 -6.52 -7.02 0.02
CA TYR A 41 -7.62 -6.14 0.43
C TYR A 41 -7.10 -4.87 1.11
N SER A 42 -6.14 -4.99 2.02
CA SER A 42 -5.52 -3.84 2.70
C SER A 42 -4.86 -2.87 1.72
N SER A 43 -4.18 -3.40 0.69
CA SER A 43 -3.60 -2.58 -0.38
C SER A 43 -4.66 -1.91 -1.24
N GLY A 44 -5.78 -2.60 -1.50
CA GLY A 44 -6.94 -2.04 -2.21
C GLY A 44 -7.54 -0.83 -1.48
N TYR A 45 -7.88 -0.99 -0.19
CA TYR A 45 -8.43 0.10 0.63
C TYR A 45 -7.47 1.29 0.74
N LYS A 46 -6.16 1.03 0.85
CA LYS A 46 -5.15 2.08 0.82
C LYS A 46 -5.14 2.83 -0.51
N GLY A 47 -5.25 2.11 -1.63
CA GLY A 47 -5.28 2.68 -2.96
C GLY A 47 -6.51 3.55 -3.19
N GLU A 48 -7.68 3.08 -2.77
CA GLU A 48 -8.94 3.84 -2.82
C GLU A 48 -8.85 5.13 -2.00
N ALA A 49 -8.43 5.03 -0.72
CA ALA A 49 -8.26 6.19 0.14
C ALA A 49 -7.25 7.20 -0.43
N LEU A 50 -6.16 6.72 -1.04
CA LEU A 50 -5.16 7.56 -1.70
C LEU A 50 -5.76 8.30 -2.89
N PHE A 51 -6.49 7.59 -3.77
CA PHE A 51 -7.10 8.15 -4.96
C PHE A 51 -8.13 9.23 -4.60
N GLU A 52 -9.00 8.95 -3.64
CA GLU A 52 -9.95 9.95 -3.13
C GLU A 52 -9.23 11.17 -2.54
N THR A 53 -8.13 10.95 -1.81
CA THR A 53 -7.37 12.05 -1.18
C THR A 53 -6.70 12.92 -2.23
N GLN A 54 -6.20 12.31 -3.30
CA GLN A 54 -5.65 13.03 -4.43
C GLN A 54 -6.74 13.85 -5.13
N GLN A 55 -7.90 13.25 -5.39
CA GLN A 55 -9.01 13.95 -6.03
C GLN A 55 -9.45 15.19 -5.22
N ASP A 56 -9.56 15.05 -3.90
CA ASP A 56 -9.92 16.18 -3.03
C ASP A 56 -8.83 17.26 -3.00
N MET A 57 -7.56 16.85 -3.01
CA MET A 57 -6.42 17.77 -3.09
C MET A 57 -6.45 18.56 -4.41
N GLU A 58 -6.66 17.89 -5.54
CA GLU A 58 -6.76 18.53 -6.85
C GLU A 58 -7.92 19.54 -6.90
N GLN A 59 -9.07 19.21 -6.31
CA GLN A 59 -10.18 20.14 -6.18
C GLN A 59 -9.83 21.37 -5.34
N GLN A 60 -9.09 21.21 -4.23
CA GLN A 60 -8.65 22.34 -3.42
C GLN A 60 -7.67 23.26 -4.16
N ILE A 61 -6.76 22.68 -4.94
CA ILE A 61 -5.84 23.42 -5.80
C ILE A 61 -6.62 24.25 -6.84
N ILE A 62 -7.56 23.62 -7.57
CA ILE A 62 -8.37 24.27 -8.60
C ILE A 62 -9.19 25.42 -7.99
N ASN A 63 -9.83 25.17 -6.86
CA ASN A 63 -10.71 26.15 -6.21
C ASN A 63 -9.95 27.25 -5.45
N LYS A 64 -8.61 27.20 -5.40
CA LYS A 64 -7.76 28.10 -4.60
C LYS A 64 -8.30 28.30 -3.18
N ALA A 65 -8.84 27.23 -2.59
CA ALA A 65 -9.57 27.30 -1.33
C ALA A 65 -8.65 27.49 -0.11
N VAL A 66 -7.34 27.52 -0.33
CA VAL A 66 -6.31 27.67 0.70
C VAL A 66 -6.22 29.15 1.09
N LYS A 67 -6.94 29.51 2.15
CA LYS A 67 -6.94 30.85 2.77
C LYS A 67 -5.93 30.95 3.93
N THR A 68 -4.80 30.27 3.82
CA THR A 68 -3.71 30.41 4.78
C THR A 68 -2.83 31.58 4.32
N PRO A 69 -2.17 32.33 5.22
CA PRO A 69 -1.12 33.27 4.79
C PRO A 69 -0.11 32.53 3.92
N PRO A 70 0.43 33.15 2.86
CA PRO A 70 1.39 32.49 1.98
C PRO A 70 2.60 32.02 2.80
N ASP A 71 2.87 30.72 2.72
CA ASP A 71 4.12 30.13 3.18
C ASP A 71 5.22 30.45 2.17
N GLU A 72 6.42 30.77 2.67
CA GLU A 72 7.60 31.00 1.82
C GLU A 72 8.42 29.71 1.73
N LEU A 73 8.54 29.13 0.53
CA LEU A 73 9.55 28.10 0.28
C LEU A 73 10.92 28.79 0.08
N ILE A 74 11.86 28.52 0.98
CA ILE A 74 13.22 29.08 0.92
C ILE A 74 14.19 28.03 0.36
N VAL A 75 14.69 28.26 -0.84
CA VAL A 75 15.73 27.42 -1.45
C VAL A 75 17.10 28.05 -1.14
N ASN A 76 17.94 27.32 -0.41
CA ASN A 76 19.30 27.74 -0.09
C ASN A 76 20.31 27.11 -1.05
N PHE A 77 21.10 27.93 -1.74
CA PHE A 77 22.19 27.44 -2.59
C PHE A 77 23.52 27.53 -1.85
N THR A 78 24.23 26.40 -1.75
CA THR A 78 25.45 26.29 -0.93
C THR A 78 26.73 26.63 -1.70
N ASN A 79 26.72 26.64 -3.04
CA ASN A 79 27.95 26.73 -3.87
C ASN A 79 27.83 27.65 -5.12
N GLY A 80 27.01 28.71 -5.07
CA GLY A 80 26.86 29.65 -6.19
C GLY A 80 27.42 31.04 -5.88
N SER A 81 28.00 31.72 -6.87
CA SER A 81 28.45 33.12 -6.78
C SER A 81 27.28 34.11 -6.85
N PHE A 82 26.19 33.82 -6.13
CA PHE A 82 25.04 34.71 -6.00
C PHE A 82 25.28 35.63 -4.81
N THR A 83 25.00 36.92 -4.97
CA THR A 83 25.09 37.90 -3.87
C THR A 83 24.03 37.68 -2.79
N ASP A 84 22.97 36.92 -3.10
CA ASP A 84 21.97 36.46 -2.17
C ASP A 84 21.74 34.95 -2.39
N ASN A 85 22.12 34.12 -1.42
CA ASN A 85 22.10 32.65 -1.53
C ASN A 85 20.71 32.04 -1.31
N LYS A 86 19.67 32.87 -1.30
CA LYS A 86 18.29 32.49 -0.97
C LYS A 86 17.35 32.92 -2.08
N ILE A 87 16.57 31.97 -2.59
CA ILE A 87 15.41 32.25 -3.42
C ILE A 87 14.17 31.98 -2.57
N LYS A 88 13.28 32.99 -2.47
CA LYS A 88 11.99 32.90 -1.80
C LYS A 88 10.90 32.69 -2.85
N ILE A 89 10.15 31.61 -2.72
CA ILE A 89 9.00 31.31 -3.58
C ILE A 89 7.75 31.43 -2.71
N PRO A 90 6.92 32.48 -2.88
CA PRO A 90 5.65 32.58 -2.17
C PRO A 90 4.70 31.50 -2.68
N GLY A 91 3.90 30.92 -1.79
CA GLY A 91 2.91 29.92 -2.15
C GLY A 91 2.20 29.37 -0.92
N ASN A 92 1.52 28.25 -1.07
CA ASN A 92 0.83 27.59 0.03
C ASN A 92 1.11 26.09 0.02
N GLU A 93 1.35 25.50 1.19
CA GLU A 93 1.37 24.05 1.34
C GLU A 93 -0.04 23.52 1.61
N ILE A 94 -0.44 22.49 0.86
CA ILE A 94 -1.72 21.79 1.01
C ILE A 94 -1.41 20.41 1.55
N ILE A 95 -1.89 20.14 2.76
CA ILE A 95 -1.75 18.83 3.41
C ILE A 95 -3.13 18.22 3.58
N MET A 96 -3.35 17.06 2.95
CA MET A 96 -4.58 16.30 3.06
C MET A 96 -4.32 14.98 3.76
N LYS A 97 -5.15 14.68 4.76
CA LYS A 97 -5.10 13.43 5.51
C LYS A 97 -6.46 12.77 5.50
N ARG A 98 -6.51 11.50 5.10
CA ARG A 98 -7.72 10.67 5.12
C ARG A 98 -7.45 9.41 5.92
N LYS A 99 -8.38 9.09 6.81
CA LYS A 99 -8.42 7.80 7.51
C LYS A 99 -9.19 6.78 6.68
N TYR A 100 -8.82 5.52 6.77
CA TYR A 100 -9.51 4.42 6.12
C TYR A 100 -9.43 3.15 6.99
N THR A 101 -10.39 2.26 6.81
CA THR A 101 -10.38 0.92 7.41
C THR A 101 -9.55 -0.01 6.53
N ASP A 102 -8.56 -0.67 7.09
CA ASP A 102 -7.72 -1.61 6.34
C ASP A 102 -8.39 -2.99 6.16
N GLY A 103 -7.73 -3.87 5.38
CA GLY A 103 -8.21 -5.24 5.12
C GLY A 103 -8.20 -6.18 6.34
N PHE A 104 -7.74 -5.69 7.49
CA PHE A 104 -7.75 -6.37 8.78
C PHE A 104 -8.81 -5.80 9.74
N GLY A 105 -9.57 -4.77 9.31
CA GLY A 105 -10.58 -4.10 10.13
C GLY A 105 -10.01 -3.04 11.07
N ASN A 106 -8.78 -2.56 10.86
CA ASN A 106 -8.21 -1.48 11.65
C ASN A 106 -8.59 -0.12 11.08
N ASP A 107 -9.25 0.72 11.88
CA ASP A 107 -9.67 2.08 11.51
C ASP A 107 -8.59 3.17 11.73
N ASN A 108 -7.39 2.76 12.15
CA ASN A 108 -6.29 3.66 12.48
C ASN A 108 -5.37 3.95 11.29
N ALA A 109 -5.60 3.31 10.14
CA ALA A 109 -4.80 3.54 8.95
C ALA A 109 -5.15 4.92 8.34
N SER A 110 -4.13 5.61 7.83
CA SER A 110 -4.33 6.89 7.16
C SER A 110 -3.35 7.08 6.02
N VAL A 111 -3.80 7.81 5.01
CA VAL A 111 -2.98 8.32 3.92
C VAL A 111 -2.84 9.83 4.07
N SER A 112 -1.63 10.33 3.82
CA SER A 112 -1.32 11.75 3.86
C SER A 112 -0.67 12.14 2.54
N LEU A 113 -1.19 13.19 1.92
CA LEU A 113 -0.60 13.83 0.75
C LEU A 113 -0.21 15.25 1.12
N SER A 114 0.95 15.71 0.66
CA SER A 114 1.38 17.10 0.78
C SER A 114 1.89 17.61 -0.56
N VAL A 115 1.50 18.85 -0.89
CA VAL A 115 1.93 19.52 -2.12
C VAL A 115 2.09 21.02 -1.85
N PHE A 116 3.17 21.60 -2.36
CA PHE A 116 3.38 23.05 -2.34
C PHE A 116 2.92 23.65 -3.67
N VAL A 117 2.06 24.67 -3.60
CA VAL A 117 1.53 25.39 -4.76
C VAL A 117 2.09 26.82 -4.73
N PRO A 118 3.04 27.18 -5.63
CA PRO A 118 3.54 28.54 -5.73
C PRO A 118 2.44 29.54 -6.14
N ASP A 119 2.49 30.74 -5.57
CA ASP A 119 1.70 31.86 -6.05
C ASP A 119 2.26 32.33 -7.40
N LYS A 120 1.37 32.72 -8.32
CA LYS A 120 1.76 33.27 -9.63
C LYS A 120 2.26 34.70 -9.54
#